data_AF-A0A151M871-F1
#
_entry.id   AF-A0A151M871-F1
#
_cell.length_a   1.000
_cell.length_b   1.000
_cell.length_c   1.000
_cell.angle_alpha   90.00
_cell.angle_beta   90.00
_cell.angle_gamma   90.00
#
_symmetry.space_group_name_H-M   'P 1'
#
loop_
_entity.id
_entity.type
_entity.pdbx_description
1 polymer ?
#
loop_
_entity_poly.entity_id
_entity_poly.type
_entity_poly.pdbx_seq_one_letter_code
_entity_poly.pdbx_strand_id
1 'polypeptide(L)'
;MGCTEARRRCDWDSRCSLALSRYMAYCGKLFNGLRCTAECRAVIEDMLAVPKAVLLNDCVCDGLERPICESVKENMARLCFGADLGGPGHGPGGAGSSGGSDGAADDYYDEES
;
A
#
# COMPACT_ATOMS: atom_id res chain seq x y z
N MET A 1 -1.50 17.47 3.59
CA MET A 1 -0.40 17.40 4.56
C MET A 1 0.67 16.47 4.02
N GLY A 2 1.95 16.86 4.11
CA GLY A 2 3.07 16.01 3.70
C GLY A 2 3.36 14.90 4.71
N CYS A 3 3.82 13.74 4.23
CA CYS A 3 4.23 12.62 5.07
C CYS A 3 5.40 12.97 5.99
N THR A 4 6.32 13.86 5.59
CA THR A 4 7.40 14.33 6.47
C THR A 4 6.86 15.06 7.69
N GLU A 5 5.84 15.89 7.50
CA GLU A 5 5.20 16.63 8.59
C GLU A 5 4.32 15.70 9.45
N ALA A 6 3.54 14.83 8.82
CA ALA A 6 2.72 13.83 9.52
C ALA A 6 3.58 12.93 10.41
N ARG A 7 4.75 12.48 9.92
CA ARG A 7 5.76 11.73 10.69
C ARG A 7 6.21 12.52 11.91
N ARG A 8 6.66 13.77 11.72
CA ARG A 8 7.07 14.62 12.85
C ARG A 8 5.97 14.75 13.91
N ARG A 9 4.71 14.97 13.51
CA ARG A 9 3.59 15.09 14.45
C ARG A 9 3.29 13.78 15.19
N CYS A 10 3.50 12.64 14.55
CA CYS A 10 3.39 11.33 15.16
C CYS A 10 4.52 11.08 16.16
N ASP A 11 5.75 11.47 15.83
CA ASP A 11 6.91 11.29 16.71
C ASP A 11 6.78 12.07 18.03
N TRP A 12 6.15 13.25 18.00
CA TRP A 12 5.83 14.04 19.19
C TRP A 12 4.77 13.43 20.11
N ASP A 13 4.09 12.36 19.67
CA ASP A 13 3.08 11.66 20.44
C ASP A 13 3.57 10.27 20.82
N SER A 14 3.70 9.99 22.12
CA SER A 14 4.28 8.72 22.60
C SER A 14 3.50 7.48 22.13
N ARG A 15 2.17 7.59 21.99
CA ARG A 15 1.34 6.48 21.52
C ARG A 15 1.52 6.27 20.02
N CYS A 16 1.56 7.34 19.24
CA CYS A 16 1.79 7.28 17.81
C CYS A 16 3.20 6.81 17.47
N SER A 17 4.23 7.36 18.12
CA SER A 17 5.63 6.97 17.88
C SER A 17 5.89 5.49 18.20
N LEU A 18 5.24 4.95 19.24
CA LEU A 18 5.27 3.52 19.54
C LEU A 18 4.59 2.68 18.45
N ALA A 19 3.40 3.09 18.01
CA ALA A 19 2.66 2.40 16.96
C ALA A 19 3.43 2.41 15.62
N LEU A 20 4.02 3.56 15.27
CA LEU A 20 4.87 3.72 14.10
C LEU A 20 6.15 2.87 14.19
N SER A 21 6.77 2.79 15.37
CA SER A 21 7.95 1.94 15.59
C SER A 21 7.62 0.46 15.38
N ARG A 22 6.46 0.01 15.87
CA ARG A 22 5.95 -1.34 15.62
C ARG A 22 5.70 -1.57 14.13
N TYR A 23 5.08 -0.61 13.45
CA TYR A 23 4.85 -0.69 12.02
C TYR A 23 6.16 -0.91 11.25
N MET A 24 7.21 -0.15 11.57
CA MET A 24 8.51 -0.32 10.94
C MET A 24 9.14 -1.70 11.22
N ALA A 25 8.96 -2.23 12.43
CA ALA A 25 9.52 -3.54 12.82
C ALA A 25 8.79 -4.73 12.17
N TYR A 26 7.46 -4.72 12.13
CA TYR A 26 6.67 -5.86 11.68
C TYR A 26 6.34 -5.83 10.18
N CYS A 27 6.34 -4.66 9.54
CA CYS A 27 5.99 -4.51 8.13
C CYS A 27 7.20 -4.45 7.17
N GLY A 28 8.41 -4.78 7.61
CA GLY A 28 9.60 -4.77 6.74
C GLY A 28 9.44 -5.60 5.45
N LYS A 29 8.75 -6.75 5.50
CA LYS A 29 8.44 -7.57 4.31
C LYS A 29 7.47 -6.87 3.34
N LEU A 30 6.55 -6.07 3.87
CA LEU A 30 5.62 -5.27 3.09
C LEU A 30 6.37 -4.16 2.35
N PHE A 31 7.29 -3.46 3.02
CA PHE A 31 8.04 -2.35 2.43
C PHE A 31 8.90 -2.77 1.24
N ASN A 32 9.41 -4.01 1.29
CA ASN A 32 10.15 -4.64 0.20
C ASN A 32 9.24 -5.26 -0.88
N GLY A 33 7.92 -5.09 -0.78
CA GLY A 33 6.96 -5.60 -1.76
C GLY A 33 6.76 -7.11 -1.78
N LEU A 34 7.21 -7.84 -0.74
CA LEU A 34 7.17 -9.30 -0.70
C LEU A 34 5.79 -9.85 -0.34
N ARG A 35 5.24 -9.45 0.82
CA ARG A 35 3.91 -9.86 1.31
C ARG A 35 3.47 -9.03 2.51
N CYS A 36 2.16 -8.92 2.69
CA CYS A 36 1.55 -8.48 3.94
C CYS A 36 1.42 -9.68 4.89
N THR A 37 2.13 -9.69 6.01
CA THR A 37 1.99 -10.76 7.01
C THR A 37 0.82 -10.48 7.96
N ALA A 38 0.36 -11.51 8.66
CA ALA A 38 -0.71 -11.34 9.66
C ALA A 38 -0.30 -10.37 10.77
N GLU A 39 0.97 -10.42 11.20
CA GLU A 39 1.53 -9.50 12.21
C GLU A 39 1.57 -8.05 11.69
N CYS A 40 1.98 -7.85 10.43
CA CYS A 40 1.95 -6.52 9.82
C CYS A 40 0.53 -5.97 9.70
N ARG A 41 -0.44 -6.81 9.30
CA ARG A 41 -1.85 -6.40 9.20
C ARG A 41 -2.42 -5.97 10.55
N ALA A 42 -2.18 -6.75 11.60
CA ALA A 42 -2.60 -6.40 12.96
C ALA A 42 -2.00 -5.05 13.41
N VAL A 43 -0.73 -4.79 13.09
CA VAL A 43 -0.08 -3.52 13.41
C VAL A 43 -0.65 -2.34 12.61
N ILE A 44 -1.05 -2.56 11.35
CA ILE A 44 -1.73 -1.54 10.55
C ILE A 44 -3.08 -1.17 11.18
N GLU A 45 -3.87 -2.17 11.57
CA GLU A 45 -5.15 -1.97 12.25
C GLU A 45 -4.97 -1.18 13.57
N ASP A 46 -3.98 -1.56 14.38
CA ASP A 46 -3.60 -0.83 15.60
C ASP A 46 -3.21 0.63 15.32
N MET A 47 -2.45 0.87 14.24
CA MET A 47 -2.09 2.23 13.84
C MET A 47 -3.32 3.05 13.44
N LEU A 48 -4.26 2.48 12.69
CA LEU A 48 -5.48 3.16 12.28
C LEU A 48 -6.39 3.55 13.47
N ALA A 49 -6.27 2.84 14.60
CA ALA A 49 -6.93 3.20 15.86
C ALA A 49 -6.27 4.37 16.62
N VAL A 50 -5.11 4.87 16.16
CA VAL A 50 -4.41 6.03 16.73
C VAL A 50 -4.66 7.28 15.85
N PRO A 51 -5.39 8.30 16.34
CA PRO A 51 -5.81 9.44 15.51
C PRO A 51 -4.67 10.16 14.77
N LYS A 52 -3.51 10.30 15.41
CA LYS A 52 -2.33 10.95 14.79
C LYS A 52 -1.65 10.07 13.74
N ALA A 53 -1.79 8.75 13.82
CA ALA A 53 -1.25 7.81 12.86
C ALA A 53 -2.12 7.71 11.60
N VAL A 54 -3.43 7.95 11.69
CA VAL A 54 -4.31 8.04 10.50
C VAL A 54 -3.79 9.09 9.52
N LEU A 55 -3.22 10.19 10.01
CA LEU A 55 -2.60 11.23 9.17
C LEU A 55 -1.43 10.71 8.33
N LEU A 56 -0.72 9.65 8.79
CA LEU A 56 0.34 9.00 8.03
C LEU A 56 -0.20 8.13 6.89
N ASN A 57 -1.44 7.66 6.99
CA ASN A 57 -2.09 6.93 5.91
C ASN A 57 -2.47 7.87 4.76
N ASP A 58 -2.98 9.05 5.09
CA ASP A 58 -3.57 9.98 4.12
C ASP A 58 -2.59 11.06 3.62
N CYS A 59 -1.39 11.12 4.17
CA CYS A 59 -0.39 12.11 3.79
C CYS A 59 0.06 11.97 2.32
N VAL A 60 0.49 13.07 1.72
CA VAL A 60 1.12 13.05 0.39
C VAL A 60 2.62 12.83 0.56
N CYS A 61 3.19 11.87 -0.17
CA CYS A 61 4.62 11.59 -0.11
C CYS A 61 5.42 12.80 -0.60
N ASP A 62 6.36 13.27 0.22
CA ASP A 62 7.17 14.45 -0.01
C ASP A 62 8.62 14.23 0.46
N GLY A 63 9.50 15.18 0.14
CA GLY A 63 10.90 15.13 0.53
C GLY A 63 11.74 14.13 -0.26
N LEU A 64 12.93 13.82 0.26
CA LEU A 64 13.91 12.92 -0.39
C LEU A 64 13.45 11.45 -0.39
N GLU A 65 12.63 11.06 0.59
CA GLU A 65 12.12 9.70 0.75
C GLU A 65 10.86 9.45 -0.11
N ARG A 66 10.44 10.42 -0.93
CA ARG A 66 9.21 10.33 -1.74
C ARG A 66 9.10 9.02 -2.54
N PRO A 67 10.13 8.54 -3.28
CA PRO A 67 10.00 7.29 -4.04
C PRO A 67 9.78 6.06 -3.15
N ILE A 68 10.42 6.03 -1.97
CA ILE A 68 10.28 4.95 -1.00
C ILE A 68 8.89 5.00 -0.37
N CYS A 69 8.43 6.20 -0.02
CA CYS A 69 7.08 6.43 0.51
C CYS A 69 6.01 5.95 -0.48
N GLU A 70 6.09 6.35 -1.75
CA GLU A 70 5.12 5.96 -2.79
C GLU A 70 5.11 4.44 -2.97
N SER A 71 6.28 3.80 -3.06
CA SER A 71 6.44 2.33 -3.09
C SER A 71 5.78 1.64 -1.89
N VAL A 72 6.00 2.13 -0.67
CA VAL A 72 5.40 1.55 0.54
C VAL A 72 3.88 1.69 0.51
N LYS A 73 3.34 2.84 0.09
CA LYS A 73 1.89 3.05 -0.01
C LYS A 73 1.27 2.14 -1.07
N GLU A 74 1.91 1.98 -2.22
CA GLU A 74 1.47 1.05 -3.27
C GLU A 74 1.50 -0.41 -2.79
N ASN A 75 2.61 -0.83 -2.16
CA ASN A 75 2.74 -2.17 -1.61
C ASN A 75 1.69 -2.46 -0.55
N MET A 76 1.41 -1.51 0.34
CA MET A 76 0.35 -1.62 1.34
C MET A 76 -1.02 -1.79 0.68
N ALA A 77 -1.36 -0.93 -0.29
CA ALA A 77 -2.61 -1.02 -1.03
C ALA A 77 -2.74 -2.38 -1.73
N ARG A 78 -1.70 -2.84 -2.45
CA ARG A 78 -1.74 -4.08 -3.23
C ARG A 78 -1.72 -5.36 -2.37
N LEU A 79 -0.88 -5.40 -1.34
CA LEU A 79 -0.59 -6.63 -0.59
C LEU A 79 -1.45 -6.80 0.66
N CYS A 80 -1.88 -5.71 1.29
CA CYS A 80 -2.72 -5.79 2.49
C CYS A 80 -4.21 -5.63 2.18
N PHE A 81 -4.57 -4.80 1.19
CA PHE A 81 -5.96 -4.44 0.88
C PHE A 81 -6.41 -4.82 -0.55
N GLY A 82 -5.47 -5.08 -1.46
CA GLY A 82 -5.73 -5.42 -2.87
C GLY A 82 -6.19 -6.86 -3.08
N ALA A 83 -6.36 -7.62 -2.00
CA ALA A 83 -6.89 -8.98 -2.00
C ALA A 83 -8.40 -9.05 -1.73
N ASP A 84 -9.11 -7.92 -1.61
CA ASP A 84 -10.58 -7.88 -1.53
C ASP A 84 -11.29 -8.21 -2.87
N LEU A 85 -10.58 -8.81 -3.83
CA LEU A 85 -11.15 -9.60 -4.93
C LEU A 85 -10.88 -11.12 -4.78
N GLY A 86 -10.61 -11.60 -3.57
CA GLY A 86 -10.40 -13.02 -3.33
C GLY A 86 -10.11 -13.32 -1.86
N GLY A 87 -11.19 -13.54 -1.09
CA GLY A 87 -11.11 -14.03 0.28
C GLY A 87 -10.41 -15.40 0.44
N PRO A 88 -10.48 -15.97 1.63
CA PRO A 88 -9.34 -16.33 2.46
C PRO A 88 -8.68 -17.64 2.04
N GLY A 89 -7.36 -17.59 1.83
CA GLY A 89 -6.52 -18.78 1.72
C GLY A 89 -5.31 -18.53 0.83
N HIS A 90 -4.26 -19.32 1.05
CA HIS A 90 -3.12 -19.51 0.15
C HIS A 90 -1.98 -18.47 0.25
N GLY A 91 -1.11 -18.67 1.25
CA GLY A 91 0.32 -18.58 0.94
C GLY A 91 0.80 -19.87 0.26
N PRO A 92 2.09 -19.95 -0.09
CA PRO A 92 2.78 -19.29 -1.19
C PRO A 92 2.92 -20.25 -2.40
N GLY A 93 2.75 -19.77 -3.63
CA GLY A 93 2.98 -20.60 -4.82
C GLY A 93 2.80 -19.81 -6.09
N GLY A 94 3.87 -19.67 -6.87
CA GLY A 94 3.85 -18.89 -8.10
C GLY A 94 3.02 -19.52 -9.21
N ALA A 95 2.59 -18.68 -10.14
CA ALA A 95 2.52 -19.00 -11.56
C ALA A 95 2.45 -17.67 -12.32
N GLY A 96 3.52 -17.34 -13.04
CA GLY A 96 3.40 -16.43 -14.16
C GLY A 96 2.50 -17.08 -15.21
N SER A 97 1.70 -16.28 -15.89
CA SER A 97 1.17 -16.62 -17.21
C SER A 97 0.88 -15.32 -17.95
N SER A 98 1.78 -15.04 -18.88
CA SER A 98 1.59 -14.14 -20.01
C SER A 98 0.40 -14.61 -20.83
N GLY A 99 -0.69 -13.85 -20.82
CA GLY A 99 -1.81 -13.99 -21.74
C GLY A 99 -1.77 -12.88 -22.77
N GLY A 100 -0.88 -13.02 -23.77
CA GLY A 100 -0.99 -12.26 -25.00
C GLY A 100 -2.13 -12.83 -25.84
N SER A 101 -2.96 -11.95 -26.40
CA SER A 101 -3.77 -12.28 -27.57
C SER A 101 -3.89 -11.04 -28.44
N ASP A 102 -3.21 -11.13 -29.58
CA ASP A 102 -3.37 -10.28 -30.75
C ASP A 102 -4.79 -10.43 -31.32
N GLY A 103 -5.37 -9.34 -31.82
CA GLY A 103 -6.68 -9.36 -32.46
C GLY A 103 -7.03 -8.02 -33.10
N ALA A 104 -6.52 -7.82 -34.31
CA ALA A 104 -6.80 -6.69 -35.19
C ALA A 104 -8.26 -6.67 -35.69
N ALA A 105 -8.80 -5.47 -35.94
CA ALA A 105 -9.46 -5.10 -37.20
C ALA A 105 -9.95 -3.63 -37.12
N ASP A 106 -9.46 -2.81 -38.05
CA ASP A 106 -10.09 -1.58 -38.52
C ASP A 106 -11.48 -1.87 -39.12
N ASP A 107 -12.48 -1.06 -38.79
CA ASP A 107 -13.58 -0.72 -39.69
C ASP A 107 -14.09 0.71 -39.47
N TYR A 108 -13.61 1.59 -40.34
CA TYR A 108 -14.27 2.84 -40.73
C TYR A 108 -15.64 2.53 -41.33
N TYR A 109 -16.70 3.20 -40.86
CA TYR A 109 -17.86 3.54 -41.70
C TYR A 109 -18.44 4.92 -41.33
N ASP A 110 -18.95 5.55 -42.38
CA ASP A 110 -19.26 6.95 -42.67
C ASP A 110 -20.78 7.20 -42.66
N GLU A 111 -21.18 8.48 -42.57
CA GLU A 111 -22.51 9.10 -42.80
C GLU A 111 -23.77 8.73 -41.96
N GLU A 112 -24.40 9.74 -41.33
CA GLU A 112 -25.63 10.42 -41.83
C GLU A 112 -26.23 11.38 -40.76
N SER A 113 -26.22 12.69 -41.04
CA SER A 113 -27.28 13.69 -40.70
C SER A 113 -26.87 15.10 -41.12
#